data_AF-G0QDH7-F1
#
_entry.id   AF-G0QDH7-F1
#
_cell.length_a   1.000
_cell.length_b   1.000
_cell.length_c   1.000
_cell.angle_alpha   90.00
_cell.angle_beta   90.00
_cell.angle_gamma   90.00
#
_symmetry.space_group_name_H-M   'P 1'
#
loop_
_entity.id
_entity.type
_entity.pdbx_description
1 polymer ?
#
loop_
_entity_poly.entity_id
_entity_poly.type
_entity_poly.pdbx_seq_one_letter_code
_entity_poly.pdbx_strand_id
1 'polypeptide(L)'
;MFGYVLLCEKDSVRERLKYEYVMVDEFQDTNEVQLKIALLLSKGNIAAVGDWKQSIYSFQYAQVENIKNFEQRLGRYKKELNHDEERVKYEVDAESIDLKQNYRSTQEILDFSELSLTLDAT
;
A
#
# COMPACT_ATOMS: atom_id res chain seq x y z
N MET A 1 -4.47 0.73 16.13
CA MET A 1 -3.35 0.34 17.03
C MET A 1 -3.58 -1.02 17.70
N PHE A 2 -4.73 -1.28 18.36
CA PHE A 2 -5.00 -2.57 19.03
C PHE A 2 -4.88 -3.81 18.13
N GLY A 3 -5.45 -3.79 16.91
CA GLY A 3 -5.38 -4.93 15.99
C GLY A 3 -3.96 -5.30 15.55
N TYR A 4 -3.11 -4.30 15.33
CA TYR A 4 -1.69 -4.51 15.01
C TYR A 4 -0.96 -5.22 16.16
N VAL A 5 -1.10 -4.72 17.39
CA VAL A 5 -0.48 -5.34 18.57
C VAL A 5 -0.97 -6.77 18.76
N LEU A 6 -2.27 -7.03 18.61
CA LEU A 6 -2.82 -8.38 18.72
C LEU A 6 -2.20 -9.36 17.71
N LEU A 7 -2.01 -8.92 16.46
CA LEU A 7 -1.37 -9.75 15.42
C LEU A 7 0.12 -9.98 15.68
N CYS A 8 0.83 -9.02 16.30
CA CYS A 8 2.22 -9.20 16.70
C CYS A 8 2.38 -10.16 17.88
N GLU A 9 1.53 -10.05 18.90
CA GLU A 9 1.66 -10.75 20.19
C GLU A 9 1.02 -12.14 20.22
N LYS A 10 0.05 -12.44 19.33
CA LYS A 10 -0.72 -13.69 19.35
C LYS A 10 -0.63 -14.45 18.04
N ASP A 11 0.32 -15.36 17.98
CA ASP A 11 0.54 -16.29 16.86
C ASP A 11 -0.71 -17.04 16.45
N SER A 12 -1.47 -17.58 17.40
CA SER A 12 -2.71 -18.30 17.12
C SER A 12 -3.77 -17.44 16.43
N VAL A 13 -3.82 -16.14 16.74
CA VAL A 13 -4.72 -15.20 16.08
C VAL A 13 -4.20 -14.86 14.69
N ARG A 14 -2.89 -14.59 14.56
CA ARG A 14 -2.24 -14.31 13.27
C ARG A 14 -2.43 -15.45 12.29
N GLU A 15 -2.12 -16.69 12.67
CA GLU A 15 -2.26 -17.87 11.79
C GLU A 15 -3.72 -18.14 11.41
N ARG A 16 -4.68 -17.90 12.32
CA ARG A 16 -6.11 -18.06 12.01
C ARG A 16 -6.62 -17.00 11.02
N LEU A 17 -6.06 -15.80 11.05
CA LEU A 17 -6.49 -14.67 10.23
C LEU A 17 -5.61 -14.47 8.98
N LYS A 18 -4.76 -15.45 8.63
CA LYS A 18 -4.00 -15.41 7.38
C LYS A 18 -4.88 -15.77 6.18
N TYR A 19 -4.86 -14.91 5.19
CA TYR A 19 -5.55 -15.07 3.92
C TYR A 19 -4.56 -15.42 2.82
N GLU A 20 -5.02 -16.21 1.85
CA GLU A 20 -4.21 -16.59 0.69
C GLU A 20 -3.89 -15.38 -0.19
N TYR A 21 -4.86 -14.48 -0.37
CA TYR A 21 -4.77 -13.28 -1.18
C TYR A 21 -5.28 -12.08 -0.38
N VAL A 22 -4.51 -10.99 -0.38
CA VAL A 22 -4.88 -9.72 0.25
C VAL A 22 -4.83 -8.64 -0.81
N MET A 23 -5.91 -7.87 -0.95
CA MET A 23 -5.97 -6.71 -1.83
C MET A 23 -6.11 -5.45 -0.99
N VAL A 24 -5.33 -4.42 -1.30
CA VAL A 24 -5.40 -3.10 -0.69
C VAL A 24 -5.73 -2.10 -1.80
N ASP A 25 -6.93 -1.54 -1.73
CA ASP A 25 -7.36 -0.46 -2.61
C ASP A 25 -6.99 0.91 -2.02
N GLU A 26 -6.97 1.95 -2.84
CA GLU A 26 -6.63 3.33 -2.46
C GLU A 26 -5.30 3.41 -1.65
N PHE A 27 -4.26 2.73 -2.14
CA PHE A 27 -3.01 2.54 -1.41
C PHE A 27 -2.29 3.86 -1.08
N GLN A 28 -2.50 4.91 -1.89
CA GLN A 28 -1.95 6.24 -1.64
C GLN A 28 -2.41 6.84 -0.30
N ASP A 29 -3.56 6.43 0.23
CA ASP A 29 -4.12 6.93 1.49
C ASP A 29 -3.72 6.07 2.70
N THR A 30 -2.87 5.06 2.49
CA THR A 30 -2.47 4.12 3.55
C THR A 30 -1.29 4.61 4.38
N ASN A 31 -1.26 4.21 5.66
CA ASN A 31 -0.13 4.42 6.57
C ASN A 31 0.70 3.14 6.78
N GLU A 32 1.87 3.30 7.42
CA GLU A 32 2.81 2.20 7.67
C GLU A 32 2.20 1.03 8.46
N VAL A 33 1.32 1.33 9.42
CA VAL A 33 0.67 0.32 10.26
C VAL A 33 -0.31 -0.52 9.43
N GLN A 34 -1.03 0.08 8.48
CA GLN A 34 -1.94 -0.65 7.59
C GLN A 34 -1.19 -1.62 6.68
N LEU A 35 -0.06 -1.20 6.08
CA LEU A 35 0.77 -2.11 5.28
C LEU A 35 1.36 -3.25 6.12
N LYS A 36 1.80 -2.97 7.36
CA LYS A 36 2.25 -4.02 8.29
C LYS A 36 1.14 -5.01 8.63
N ILE A 37 -0.10 -4.54 8.84
CA ILE A 37 -1.25 -5.44 9.05
C ILE A 37 -1.48 -6.31 7.81
N ALA A 38 -1.44 -5.74 6.60
CA ALA A 38 -1.59 -6.51 5.36
C ALA A 38 -0.52 -7.61 5.23
N LEU A 39 0.74 -7.30 5.59
CA LEU A 39 1.82 -8.30 5.64
C LEU A 39 1.55 -9.43 6.65
N LEU A 40 1.09 -9.09 7.86
CA LEU A 40 0.80 -10.08 8.91
C LEU A 40 -0.40 -10.99 8.57
N LEU A 41 -1.36 -10.47 7.81
CA LEU A 41 -2.56 -11.18 7.38
C LEU A 41 -2.40 -11.93 6.05
N SER A 42 -1.28 -11.77 5.34
CA SER A 42 -1.06 -12.45 4.06
C SER A 42 -0.23 -13.73 4.21
N LYS A 43 -0.41 -14.66 3.28
CA LYS A 43 0.48 -15.82 3.07
C LYS A 43 1.55 -15.58 1.99
N GLY A 44 1.61 -14.38 1.42
CA GLY A 44 2.60 -14.01 0.41
C GLY A 44 2.03 -13.34 -0.82
N ASN A 45 0.70 -13.41 -1.05
CA ASN A 45 0.07 -12.77 -2.19
C ASN A 45 -0.62 -11.46 -1.74
N ILE A 46 0.01 -10.32 -2.04
CA ILE A 46 -0.53 -8.99 -1.75
C ILE A 46 -0.60 -8.21 -3.05
N ALA A 47 -1.78 -7.66 -3.36
CA ALA A 47 -1.99 -6.71 -4.44
C ALA A 47 -2.36 -5.36 -3.85
N ALA A 48 -1.64 -4.30 -4.24
CA ALA A 48 -1.95 -2.93 -3.84
C ALA A 48 -2.26 -2.12 -5.09
N VAL A 49 -3.34 -1.34 -5.06
CA VAL A 49 -3.78 -0.47 -6.16
C VAL A 49 -3.88 0.95 -5.61
N GLY A 50 -3.40 1.93 -6.36
CA GLY A 50 -3.52 3.33 -6.00
C GLY A 50 -3.03 4.28 -7.08
N ASP A 51 -3.32 5.56 -6.91
CA ASP A 51 -2.87 6.63 -7.81
C ASP A 51 -2.20 7.74 -7.00
N TRP A 52 -0.90 7.94 -7.22
CA TRP A 52 -0.13 8.99 -6.55
C TRP A 52 -0.59 10.41 -6.90
N LYS A 53 -1.16 10.62 -8.08
CA LYS A 53 -1.70 11.93 -8.51
C LYS A 53 -2.99 12.29 -7.78
N GLN A 54 -3.67 11.31 -7.19
CA GLN A 54 -4.91 11.48 -6.42
C GLN A 54 -4.66 11.55 -4.91
N SER A 55 -3.41 11.52 -4.47
CA SER A 55 -3.03 11.68 -3.06
C SER A 55 -3.25 13.13 -2.58
N ILE A 56 -4.51 13.52 -2.40
CA ILE A 56 -4.92 14.83 -1.87
C ILE A 56 -4.64 14.96 -0.36
N TYR A 57 -4.26 13.88 0.33
CA TYR A 57 -3.99 13.82 1.76
C TYR A 57 -2.50 13.97 2.15
N SER A 58 -1.67 14.61 1.32
CA SER A 58 -0.25 14.87 1.62
C SER A 58 -0.04 15.57 2.98
N PHE A 59 -1.04 16.29 3.49
CA PHE A 59 -1.07 16.94 4.80
C PHE A 59 -1.35 16.01 6.01
N GLN A 60 -1.70 14.73 5.81
CA GLN A 60 -2.03 13.76 6.88
C GLN A 60 -1.04 12.59 6.97
N TYR A 61 0.24 12.81 6.71
CA TYR A 61 1.28 11.76 6.73
C TYR A 61 1.12 10.66 5.67
N ALA A 62 0.25 10.86 4.66
CA ALA A 62 0.24 10.04 3.46
C ALA A 62 1.54 10.28 2.69
N GLN A 63 2.45 9.30 2.76
CA GLN A 63 3.70 9.38 2.02
C GLN A 63 3.45 8.85 0.61
N VAL A 64 3.33 9.74 -0.38
CA VAL A 64 3.35 9.41 -1.83
C VAL A 64 4.52 8.48 -2.19
N GLU A 65 5.58 8.54 -1.40
CA GLU A 65 6.72 7.64 -1.43
C GLU A 65 6.38 6.15 -1.13
N ASN A 66 5.18 5.85 -0.60
CA ASN A 66 4.77 4.48 -0.29
C ASN A 66 4.36 3.69 -1.53
N ILE A 67 3.71 4.31 -2.50
CA ILE A 67 3.43 3.69 -3.79
C ILE A 67 4.68 3.68 -4.69
N LYS A 68 5.51 4.73 -4.64
CA LYS A 68 6.74 4.82 -5.46
C LYS A 68 7.82 3.83 -5.04
N ASN A 69 8.01 3.61 -3.74
CA ASN A 69 9.03 2.70 -3.19
C ASN A 69 8.39 1.48 -2.50
N PHE A 70 7.32 0.94 -3.09
CA PHE A 70 6.53 -0.14 -2.50
C PHE A 70 7.39 -1.35 -2.13
N GLU A 71 8.22 -1.84 -3.05
CA GLU A 71 9.12 -2.98 -2.82
C GLU A 71 10.08 -2.75 -1.65
N GLN A 72 10.74 -1.59 -1.60
CA GLN A 72 11.66 -1.22 -0.52
C GLN A 72 10.95 -1.17 0.85
N ARG A 73 9.69 -0.70 0.88
CA ARG A 73 8.87 -0.67 2.10
C ARG A 73 8.43 -2.04 2.55
N LEU A 74 8.05 -2.93 1.62
CA LEU A 74 7.76 -4.32 1.97
C LEU A 74 8.97 -4.97 2.63
N GLY A 75 10.17 -4.82 2.04
CA GLY A 75 11.42 -5.34 2.60
C GLY A 75 11.74 -4.75 3.97
N ARG A 76 11.59 -3.42 4.14
CA ARG A 76 11.79 -2.74 5.44
C ARG A 76 10.81 -3.24 6.50
N TYR A 77 9.52 -3.28 6.20
CA TYR A 77 8.50 -3.68 7.17
C TYR A 77 8.54 -5.18 7.48
N LYS A 78 8.91 -6.06 6.53
CA LYS A 78 9.24 -7.47 6.84
C LYS A 78 10.37 -7.55 7.88
N LYS A 79 11.46 -6.78 7.69
CA LYS A 79 12.58 -6.74 8.65
C LYS A 79 12.15 -6.23 10.02
N GLU A 80 11.36 -5.15 10.08
CA GLU A 80 10.84 -4.60 11.34
C GLU A 80 9.89 -5.58 12.06
N LEU A 81 8.98 -6.23 11.33
CA LEU A 81 8.05 -7.22 11.88
C LEU A 81 8.74 -8.49 12.38
N ASN A 82 9.92 -8.79 11.83
CA ASN A 82 10.71 -9.98 12.17
C ASN A 82 11.93 -9.69 13.06
N HIS A 83 12.06 -8.48 13.63
CA HIS A 83 13.29 -8.09 14.35
C HIS A 83 13.58 -8.92 15.60
N ASP A 84 12.53 -9.38 16.28
CA ASP A 84 12.54 -10.14 17.53
C ASP A 84 12.00 -11.58 17.37
N GLU A 85 11.06 -11.79 16.46
CA GLU A 85 10.40 -13.07 16.22
C GLU A 85 9.97 -13.19 14.75
N GLU A 86 10.08 -14.38 14.15
CA GLU A 86 9.73 -14.59 12.75
C GLU A 86 8.19 -14.63 12.52
N ARG A 87 7.60 -13.49 12.13
CA ARG A 87 6.15 -13.35 11.90
C ARG A 87 5.75 -13.48 10.43
N VAL A 88 6.56 -12.93 9.52
CA VAL A 88 6.37 -12.92 8.06
C VAL A 88 7.42 -13.83 7.42
N LYS A 89 6.99 -15.03 7.00
CA LYS A 89 7.89 -16.11 6.55
C LYS A 89 8.12 -16.17 5.05
N TYR A 90 7.30 -15.48 4.27
CA TYR A 90 7.41 -15.47 2.82
C TYR A 90 8.39 -14.41 2.34
N GLU A 91 8.93 -14.60 1.14
CA GLU A 91 9.73 -13.58 0.48
C GLU A 91 8.86 -12.46 -0.06
N VAL A 92 9.40 -11.24 0.00
CA VAL A 92 8.73 -10.04 -0.50
C VAL A 92 9.46 -9.60 -1.76
N ASP A 93 8.74 -9.67 -2.87
CA ASP A 93 9.12 -9.15 -4.17
C ASP A 93 7.86 -8.46 -4.73
N ALA A 94 8.03 -7.48 -5.61
CA ALA A 94 6.92 -6.71 -6.14
C ALA A 94 7.05 -6.49 -7.63
N GLU A 95 5.98 -6.82 -8.36
CA GLU A 95 5.81 -6.44 -9.76
C GLU A 95 4.87 -5.23 -9.84
N SER A 96 5.24 -4.23 -10.63
CA SER A 96 4.45 -3.02 -10.85
C SER A 96 3.77 -3.06 -12.21
N ILE A 97 2.46 -2.80 -12.25
CA ILE A 97 1.66 -2.74 -13.48
C ILE A 97 1.03 -1.36 -13.60
N ASP A 98 1.37 -0.63 -14.66
CA ASP A 98 0.81 0.70 -14.93
C ASP A 98 -0.48 0.61 -15.76
N LEU A 99 -1.59 1.13 -15.22
CA LEU A 99 -2.84 1.28 -15.95
C LEU A 99 -2.92 2.67 -16.60
N LYS A 100 -2.69 2.74 -17.92
CA LYS A 100 -2.59 4.02 -18.66
C LYS A 100 -3.86 4.43 -19.40
N GLN A 101 -4.79 3.50 -19.62
CA GLN A 101 -6.01 3.76 -20.39
C GLN A 101 -7.14 4.20 -19.46
N ASN A 102 -7.70 5.37 -19.70
CA ASN A 102 -8.89 5.84 -19.02
C ASN A 102 -10.16 5.33 -19.74
N TYR A 103 -11.11 4.80 -18.96
CA TYR A 103 -12.39 4.29 -19.46
C TYR A 103 -13.60 5.07 -18.92
N ARG A 104 -13.38 6.10 -18.09
CA ARG A 104 -14.44 6.85 -17.39
C ARG A 104 -14.82 8.15 -18.10
N SER A 105 -13.83 8.86 -18.64
CA SER A 105 -13.97 10.25 -19.10
C SER A 105 -13.62 10.40 -20.58
N THR A 106 -14.17 11.43 -21.22
CA THR A 106 -13.81 11.80 -22.60
C THR A 106 -12.42 12.44 -22.66
N GLN A 107 -11.82 12.47 -23.86
CA GLN A 107 -10.50 13.07 -24.04
C GLN A 107 -10.45 14.54 -23.60
N GLU A 108 -11.50 15.33 -23.88
CA GLU A 108 -11.60 16.73 -23.45
C GLU A 108 -11.47 16.90 -21.92
N ILE A 109 -12.07 16.00 -21.14
CA ILE A 109 -11.99 16.03 -19.67
C ILE A 109 -10.58 15.61 -19.21
N LEU A 110 -9.96 14.64 -19.89
CA LEU A 110 -8.60 14.19 -19.57
C LEU A 110 -7.58 15.30 -19.83
N ASP A 111 -7.66 15.94 -20.99
CA ASP A 111 -6.76 17.03 -21.38
C ASP A 111 -6.89 18.22 -20.40
N PHE A 112 -8.11 18.57 -20.01
CA PHE A 112 -8.35 19.61 -19.00
C PHE A 112 -7.78 19.24 -17.63
N SER A 113 -7.96 18.00 -17.19
CA SER A 113 -7.42 17.52 -15.90
C SER A 113 -5.89 17.52 -15.90
N GLU A 114 -5.26 17.05 -16.98
CA GLU A 114 -3.80 17.02 -17.12
C GLU A 114 -3.20 18.43 -17.15
N LEU A 115 -3.83 19.35 -17.89
CA LEU A 115 -3.44 20.76 -17.90
C LEU A 115 -3.53 21.35 -16.49
N SER A 116 -4.63 21.10 -15.77
CA SER A 116 -4.85 21.62 -14.42
C SER A 116 -3.79 21.16 -13.40
N LEU A 117 -3.17 20.00 -13.60
CA LEU A 117 -2.11 19.48 -12.73
C LEU A 117 -0.74 20.14 -12.97
N THR A 118 -0.56 20.86 -14.08
CA THR A 118 0.74 21.42 -14.51
C THR A 118 0.82 22.94 -14.47
N LEU A 119 -0.28 23.63 -14.17
CA LEU A 119 -0.31 25.09 -14.06
C LEU A 119 0.32 25.54 -12.74
N ASP A 120 1.27 26.48 -12.81
CA ASP A 120 1.83 27.14 -11.64
C ASP A 120 0.74 27.94 -10.91
N ALA A 121 0.74 27.87 -9.58
CA ALA A 121 -0.19 28.64 -8.76
C ALA A 121 0.10 30.14 -8.90
N THR A 122 -0.89 30.89 -9.38
CA THR A 122 -0.85 32.36 -9.51
C THR A 122 -0.85 33.07 -8.16
#